data_AF-A0A7S4PTJ5-F1
#
_entry.id   AF-A0A7S4PTJ5-F1
#
_cell.length_a   1.000
_cell.length_b   1.000
_cell.length_c   1.000
_cell.angle_alpha   90.00
_cell.angle_beta   90.00
_cell.angle_gamma   90.00
#
_symmetry.space_group_name_H-M   'P 1'
#
loop_
_entity.id
_entity.type
_entity.pdbx_description
1 polymer ?
#
loop_
_entity_poly.entity_id
_entity_poly.type
_entity_poly.pdbx_seq_one_letter_code
_entity_poly.pdbx_strand_id
1 'polypeptide(L)'
;FAPLALLWCFSLRRCLLSCARMAILVSLIPAEGSADGAARHEVILSRSVPEVVLGGPAGDARIRVPHKQVSRRHCLLSFQETEHGRRLVCLEDLGSTNGTSVNGVRLPRGEKHMLGDG
;
A
#
# COMPACT_ATOMS: atom_id res chain seq x y z
N PHE A 1 -16.77 23.71 3.09
CA PHE A 1 -15.64 23.08 2.40
C PHE A 1 -14.78 22.38 3.44
N ALA A 2 -15.11 21.14 3.80
CA ALA A 2 -14.36 20.35 4.78
C ALA A 2 -13.24 19.59 4.06
N PRO A 3 -12.00 19.56 4.58
CA PRO A 3 -10.94 18.73 4.00
C PRO A 3 -11.24 17.28 4.40
N LEU A 4 -11.74 16.50 3.43
CA LEU A 4 -12.12 15.10 3.61
C LEU A 4 -10.87 14.27 3.88
N ALA A 5 -10.82 13.82 5.12
CA ALA A 5 -9.74 13.11 5.75
C ALA A 5 -10.05 11.59 5.73
N LEU A 6 -9.08 10.80 5.23
CA LEU A 6 -8.53 9.62 5.93
C LEU A 6 -9.32 8.31 5.89
N LEU A 7 -8.63 7.21 5.53
CA LEU A 7 -8.60 5.88 6.19
C LEU A 7 -8.15 4.79 5.22
N TRP A 8 -6.87 4.44 5.26
CA TRP A 8 -6.30 3.25 4.64
C TRP A 8 -5.47 2.58 5.74
N CYS A 9 -5.92 1.44 6.24
CA CYS A 9 -5.31 0.78 7.38
C CYS A 9 -4.40 -0.34 6.88
N PHE A 10 -3.08 -0.18 7.01
CA PHE A 10 -2.12 -1.25 6.71
C PHE A 10 -1.87 -1.98 8.02
N SER A 11 -2.26 -3.26 8.11
CA SER A 11 -1.95 -4.12 9.26
C SER A 11 -0.86 -5.10 8.83
N LEU A 12 0.33 -4.95 9.39
CA LEU A 12 1.47 -5.83 9.14
C LEU A 12 1.31 -7.10 9.98
N ARG A 13 0.95 -8.22 9.36
CA ARG A 13 1.08 -9.55 9.99
C ARG A 13 2.34 -10.21 9.47
N ARG A 14 3.39 -10.23 10.29
CA ARG A 14 4.58 -11.07 10.08
C ARG A 14 4.15 -12.53 9.97
N CYS A 15 4.12 -13.07 8.76
CA CYS A 15 3.98 -14.50 8.56
C CYS A 15 5.35 -15.15 8.85
N LEU A 16 5.49 -15.77 10.02
CA LEU A 16 6.65 -16.55 10.43
C LEU A 16 6.67 -17.88 9.64
N LEU A 17 7.10 -17.84 8.39
CA LEU A 17 7.59 -19.03 7.68
C LEU A 17 9.03 -18.77 7.23
N SER A 18 9.92 -19.61 7.76
CA SER A 18 11.27 -19.92 7.32
C SER A 18 11.72 -19.25 6.00
N CYS A 19 12.79 -18.44 6.10
CA CYS A 19 13.62 -17.92 5.01
C CYS A 19 12.98 -16.88 4.04
N ALA A 20 13.44 -15.63 4.16
CA ALA A 20 13.53 -14.60 3.11
C ALA A 20 12.26 -13.94 2.51
N ARG A 21 11.02 -14.33 2.84
CA ARG A 21 9.80 -13.64 2.31
C ARG A 21 9.15 -12.76 3.37
N MET A 22 8.88 -11.50 3.05
CA MET A 22 8.09 -10.60 3.88
C MET A 22 6.72 -10.38 3.23
N ALA A 23 5.71 -11.07 3.74
CA ALA A 23 4.34 -10.84 3.30
C ALA A 23 3.76 -9.64 4.05
N ILE A 24 3.17 -8.71 3.30
CA ILE A 24 2.50 -7.52 3.82
C ILE A 24 1.05 -7.60 3.39
N LEU A 25 0.17 -7.62 4.39
CA LEU A 25 -1.25 -7.49 4.11
C LEU A 25 -1.57 -6.02 3.90
N VAL A 26 -2.05 -5.69 2.72
CA VAL A 26 -2.44 -4.34 2.34
C VAL A 26 -3.96 -4.32 2.28
N SER A 27 -4.59 -3.68 3.25
CA SER A 27 -6.04 -3.49 3.22
C SER A 27 -6.36 -2.18 2.54
N LEU A 28 -6.99 -2.27 1.37
CA LEU A 28 -7.43 -1.11 0.61
C LEU A 28 -8.91 -0.91 0.90
N ILE A 29 -9.21 0.16 1.63
CA ILE A 29 -10.58 0.55 1.98
C ILE A 29 -10.92 1.74 1.06
N PRO A 30 -11.96 1.64 0.22
CA PRO A 30 -12.38 2.78 -0.59
C PRO A 30 -12.84 3.93 0.32
N ALA A 31 -12.57 5.16 -0.09
CA ALA A 31 -13.11 6.34 0.58
C ALA A 31 -14.64 6.30 0.50
N GLU A 32 -15.32 6.61 1.60
CA GLU A 32 -16.73 6.35 1.81
C GLU A 32 -17.65 6.78 0.64
N GLY A 33 -18.69 5.98 0.39
CA GLY A 33 -19.66 6.16 -0.69
C GLY A 33 -19.66 5.04 -1.75
N SER A 34 -18.73 4.08 -1.67
CA SER A 34 -18.75 2.86 -2.46
C SER A 34 -19.17 1.68 -1.59
N ALA A 35 -20.34 1.09 -1.87
CA ALA A 35 -20.83 -0.11 -1.20
C ALA A 35 -20.00 -1.37 -1.53
N ASP A 36 -19.01 -1.24 -2.42
CA ASP A 36 -18.10 -2.32 -2.79
C ASP A 36 -17.03 -2.50 -1.71
N GLY A 37 -17.17 -3.59 -0.97
CA GLY A 37 -16.42 -3.91 0.25
C GLY A 37 -14.90 -3.77 0.13
N ALA A 38 -14.29 -3.43 1.27
CA ALA A 38 -12.84 -3.33 1.43
C ALA A 38 -12.12 -4.55 0.85
N ALA A 39 -11.39 -4.35 -0.25
CA ALA A 39 -10.66 -5.40 -0.92
C ALA A 39 -9.28 -5.55 -0.27
N ARG A 40 -9.11 -6.63 0.49
CA ARG A 40 -7.81 -6.98 1.09
C ARG A 40 -6.93 -7.62 0.03
N HIS A 41 -5.75 -7.05 -0.19
CA HIS A 41 -4.76 -7.58 -1.10
C HIS A 41 -3.52 -7.98 -0.30
N GLU A 42 -3.13 -9.25 -0.41
CA GLU A 42 -1.86 -9.72 0.14
C GLU A 42 -0.74 -9.44 -0.87
N VAL A 43 0.23 -8.64 -0.43
CA VAL A 43 1.39 -8.27 -1.24
C VAL A 43 2.63 -8.87 -0.62
N ILE A 44 3.33 -9.70 -1.38
CA ILE A 44 4.59 -10.28 -0.93
C ILE A 44 5.73 -9.42 -1.45
N LEU A 45 6.49 -8.83 -0.52
CA LEU A 45 7.74 -8.15 -0.81
C LEU A 45 8.93 -9.00 -0.33
N SER A 46 10.02 -8.96 -1.08
CA SER A 46 11.24 -9.70 -0.76
C SER A 46 12.43 -9.09 -1.49
N ARG A 47 13.64 -9.59 -1.26
CA ARG A 47 14.81 -9.19 -2.06
C ARG A 47 14.61 -9.40 -3.57
N SER A 48 13.85 -10.44 -3.96
CA SER A 48 13.54 -10.73 -5.36
C SER A 48 12.39 -9.89 -5.92
N VAL A 49 11.55 -9.31 -5.03
CA VAL A 49 10.45 -8.42 -5.39
C VAL A 49 10.51 -7.22 -4.45
N PRO A 50 11.49 -6.31 -4.66
CA PRO A 50 11.73 -5.21 -3.75
C PRO A 50 10.65 -4.14 -3.89
N GLU A 51 9.88 -4.11 -4.97
CA GLU A 51 8.85 -3.11 -5.18
C GLU A 51 7.64 -3.66 -5.93
N VAL A 52 6.47 -3.09 -5.62
CA VAL A 52 5.18 -3.47 -6.19
C VAL A 52 4.33 -2.22 -6.34
N VAL A 53 3.87 -1.95 -7.57
CA VAL A 53 2.89 -0.91 -7.84
C VAL A 53 1.48 -1.44 -7.62
N LEU A 54 0.68 -0.68 -6.89
CA LEU A 54 -0.76 -0.87 -6.75
C LEU A 54 -1.49 0.15 -7.62
N GLY A 55 -2.56 -0.29 -8.25
CA GLY A 55 -3.33 0.57 -9.14
C GLY A 55 -4.70 0.01 -9.50
N GLY A 56 -5.49 0.82 -10.18
CA GLY A 56 -6.84 0.47 -10.58
C GLY A 56 -6.92 -0.62 -11.65
N PRO A 57 -8.14 -1.08 -11.97
CA PRO A 57 -8.34 -2.23 -12.85
C PRO A 57 -7.93 -1.96 -14.30
N ALA A 58 -8.01 -0.70 -14.74
CA ALA A 58 -7.63 -0.25 -16.08
C ALA A 58 -6.12 0.04 -16.23
N GLY A 59 -5.31 -0.25 -15.20
CA GLY A 59 -3.86 -0.05 -15.21
C GLY A 59 -3.07 -1.32 -15.48
N ASP A 60 -1.76 -1.15 -15.62
CA ASP A 60 -0.74 -2.20 -15.74
C ASP A 60 -0.06 -2.52 -14.39
N ALA A 61 -0.60 -1.98 -13.28
CA ALA A 61 -0.10 -2.26 -11.94
C ALA A 61 -0.06 -3.77 -11.65
N ARG A 62 0.98 -4.18 -10.92
CA ARG A 62 1.17 -5.58 -10.51
C ARG A 62 0.03 -6.06 -9.61
N ILE A 63 -0.44 -5.19 -8.72
CA ILE A 63 -1.64 -5.42 -7.91
C ILE A 63 -2.74 -4.52 -8.45
N ARG A 64 -3.74 -5.15 -9.06
CA ARG A 64 -4.91 -4.48 -9.61
C ARG A 64 -6.03 -4.51 -8.60
N VAL A 65 -6.39 -3.35 -8.12
CA VAL A 65 -7.50 -3.12 -7.20
C VAL A 65 -8.72 -2.89 -8.08
N PRO A 66 -9.76 -3.75 -8.03
CA PRO A 66 -10.92 -3.67 -8.94
C PRO A 66 -11.88 -2.54 -8.55
N HIS A 67 -11.38 -1.31 -8.47
CA HIS A 67 -12.13 -0.16 -8.00
C HIS A 67 -11.85 1.09 -8.85
N LYS A 68 -12.91 1.75 -9.31
CA LYS A 68 -12.83 2.88 -10.27
C LYS A 68 -12.13 4.11 -9.71
N GLN A 69 -12.18 4.31 -8.39
CA GLN A 69 -11.52 5.42 -7.71
C GLN A 69 -10.01 5.21 -7.50
N VAL A 70 -9.48 4.03 -7.84
CA VAL A 70 -8.05 3.77 -7.76
C VAL A 70 -7.42 4.11 -9.10
N SER A 71 -6.50 5.08 -9.10
CA SER A 71 -5.72 5.45 -10.28
C SER A 71 -4.92 4.25 -10.82
N ARG A 72 -4.71 4.20 -12.14
CA ARG A 72 -3.98 3.12 -12.84
C ARG A 72 -2.61 2.78 -12.21
N ARG A 73 -1.91 3.80 -11.72
CA ARG A 73 -0.74 3.69 -10.83
C ARG A 73 -1.04 4.60 -9.64
N HIS A 74 -1.41 4.01 -8.50
CA HIS A 74 -1.91 4.74 -7.35
C HIS A 74 -0.80 4.97 -6.32
N CYS A 75 -0.17 3.88 -5.89
CA CYS A 75 0.93 3.92 -4.94
C CYS A 75 1.95 2.82 -5.24
N LEU A 76 3.17 3.05 -4.77
CA LEU A 76 4.28 2.12 -4.83
C LEU A 76 4.56 1.62 -3.41
N LEU A 77 4.59 0.30 -3.25
CA LEU A 77 5.21 -0.32 -2.09
C LEU A 77 6.63 -0.69 -2.43
N SER A 78 7.55 -0.37 -1.54
CA SER A 78 8.96 -0.73 -1.64
C SER A 78 9.45 -1.37 -0.36
N PHE A 79 10.37 -2.32 -0.51
CA PHE A 79 11.01 -3.09 0.53
C PHE A 79 12.51 -2.77 0.49
N GLN A 80 13.05 -2.44 1.65
CA GLN A 80 14.47 -2.18 1.83
C GLN A 80 14.97 -2.99 3.01
N GLU A 81 16.17 -3.54 2.86
CA GLU A 81 16.87 -4.17 3.97
C GLU A 81 18.01 -3.26 4.40
N THR A 82 18.04 -2.87 5.66
CA THR A 82 19.12 -2.05 6.21
C THR A 82 20.35 -2.90 6.47
N GLU A 83 21.51 -2.25 6.60
CA GLU A 83 22.78 -2.91 6.91
C GLU A 83 22.74 -3.75 8.20
N HIS A 84 21.84 -3.42 9.13
CA HIS A 84 21.61 -4.17 10.36
C HIS A 84 20.62 -5.35 10.21
N GLY A 85 20.27 -5.73 8.98
CA GLY A 85 19.31 -6.80 8.69
C GLY A 85 17.86 -6.46 9.04
N ARG A 86 17.55 -5.17 9.31
CA ARG A 86 16.17 -4.74 9.54
C ARG A 86 15.49 -4.60 8.19
N ARG A 87 14.27 -5.13 8.11
CA ARG A 87 13.43 -5.05 6.92
C ARG A 87 12.48 -3.88 7.08
N LEU A 88 12.51 -2.95 6.15
CA LEU A 88 11.69 -1.76 6.11
C LEU A 88 10.79 -1.79 4.88
N VAL A 89 9.59 -1.25 5.05
CA VAL A 89 8.62 -1.09 3.97
C VAL A 89 8.30 0.38 3.86
N CYS A 90 8.32 0.89 2.65
CA CYS A 90 7.87 2.24 2.36
C CYS A 90 6.71 2.22 1.38
N LEU A 91 5.74 3.09 1.62
CA LEU A 91 4.64 3.39 0.72
C LEU A 91 4.86 4.79 0.13
N GLU A 92 4.73 4.93 -1.18
CA GLU A 92 4.82 6.20 -1.88
C GLU A 92 3.57 6.42 -2.74
N ASP A 93 2.91 7.57 -2.61
CA ASP A 93 1.79 7.92 -3.49
C ASP A 93 2.31 8.42 -4.83
N LEU A 94 1.91 7.78 -5.93
CA LEU A 94 2.38 8.09 -7.29
C LEU A 94 1.56 9.19 -7.98
N GLY A 95 0.98 10.11 -7.20
CA GLY A 95 0.10 11.15 -7.71
C GLY A 95 -1.34 10.66 -7.91
N SER A 96 -1.83 9.78 -7.04
CA SER A 96 -3.16 9.21 -7.17
C SER A 96 -4.27 10.27 -7.11
N THR A 97 -5.38 10.10 -7.83
CA THR A 97 -6.44 11.13 -7.89
C THR A 97 -7.01 11.43 -6.51
N ASN A 98 -7.29 10.40 -5.71
CA ASN A 98 -7.90 10.54 -4.39
C ASN A 98 -6.88 10.68 -3.23
N GLY A 99 -5.61 10.41 -3.50
CA GLY A 99 -4.55 10.39 -2.48
C GLY A 99 -4.53 9.07 -1.72
N THR A 100 -3.35 8.72 -1.22
CA THR A 100 -3.14 7.54 -0.37
C THR A 100 -3.14 7.94 1.11
N SER A 101 -3.63 7.07 1.99
CA SER A 101 -3.50 7.22 3.45
C SER A 101 -2.81 5.99 4.06
N VAL A 102 -2.34 6.10 5.30
CA VAL A 102 -1.82 4.99 6.13
C VAL A 102 -2.25 5.23 7.56
N ASN A 103 -2.91 4.26 8.19
CA ASN A 103 -3.36 4.32 9.59
C ASN A 103 -4.17 5.58 9.91
N GLY A 104 -4.97 6.03 8.95
CA GLY A 104 -5.74 7.27 9.10
C GLY A 104 -4.90 8.54 9.04
N VAL A 105 -3.71 8.52 8.45
CA VAL A 105 -2.90 9.70 8.10
C VAL A 105 -2.74 9.77 6.58
N ARG A 106 -3.10 10.90 5.96
CA ARG A 106 -2.95 11.08 4.50
C ARG A 106 -1.49 11.30 4.18
N LEU A 107 -0.99 10.60 3.18
CA LEU A 107 0.37 10.79 2.73
C LEU A 107 0.47 11.94 1.73
N PRO A 108 1.55 12.74 1.80
CA PRO A 108 1.92 13.63 0.73
C PRO A 108 2.27 12.84 -0.55
N ARG A 109 1.98 13.45 -1.70
CA ARG A 109 2.21 12.86 -3.03
C ARG A 109 3.71 12.83 -3.31
N GLY A 110 4.22 11.70 -3.80
CA GLY A 110 5.63 11.51 -4.14
C GLY A 110 6.58 11.39 -2.94
N GLU A 111 6.07 11.34 -1.72
CA GLU A 111 6.90 11.14 -0.53
C GLU A 111 6.85 9.67 -0.08
N LYS A 112 8.02 9.13 0.27
CA LYS A 112 8.15 7.78 0.81
C LYS A 112 7.81 7.79 2.30
N HIS A 113 6.72 7.14 2.65
CA HIS A 113 6.31 6.97 4.03
C HIS A 113 6.63 5.56 4.53
N MET A 114 7.35 5.46 5.64
CA MET A 114 7.72 4.17 6.22
C MET A 114 6.51 3.54 6.92
N LEU A 115 6.16 2.32 6.52
CA LEU A 115 5.16 1.52 7.22
C LEU A 115 5.86 0.79 8.38
N GLY A 116 5.64 1.25 9.60
CA GLY A 116 6.13 0.57 10.80
C GLY A 116 5.32 -0.68 11.11
N ASP A 117 5.98 -1.75 11.59
CA ASP A 117 5.36 -2.96 12.16
C ASP A 117 4.49 -2.55 13.37
N GLY A 118 3.21 -2.21 13.12
CA GLY A 118 2.18 -1.95 14.13
C GLY A 118 1.29 -3.16 14.34
#